data_AF-A0A954TD26-F1
#
_entry.id   AF-A0A954TD26-F1
#
_cell.length_a   1.000
_cell.length_b   1.000
_cell.length_c   1.000
_cell.angle_alpha   90.00
_cell.angle_beta   90.00
_cell.angle_gamma   90.00
#
_symmetry.space_group_name_H-M   'P 1'
#
loop_
_entity.id
_entity.type
_entity.pdbx_description
1 polymer ?
#
loop_
_entity_poly.entity_id
_entity_poly.type
_entity_poly.pdbx_seq_one_letter_code
_entity_poly.pdbx_strand_id
1 'polypeptide(L)'
;AAARVRGYIVSGGDPELLIGAARQLIFVKGSNAHDYKFSAAVLEDCYKVSPAWRDAYLATSVFNLRGTGDRDNGLVERTRAAFGG
;
A
#
# COMPACT_ATOMS: atom_id res chain seq x y z
N ALA A 1 -6.97 -4.14 -10.04
CA ALA A 1 -5.79 -4.32 -9.16
C ALA A 1 -5.86 -5.63 -8.36
N ALA A 2 -6.96 -5.91 -7.65
CA ALA A 2 -7.14 -7.11 -6.82
C ALA A 2 -6.79 -8.44 -7.52
N ALA A 3 -7.33 -8.69 -8.72
CA ALA A 3 -7.05 -9.93 -9.47
C ALA A 3 -5.55 -10.11 -9.77
N ARG A 4 -4.82 -9.02 -10.04
CA ARG A 4 -3.37 -9.08 -10.30
C ARG A 4 -2.59 -9.41 -9.03
N VAL A 5 -2.96 -8.80 -7.91
CA VAL A 5 -2.35 -9.09 -6.60
C VAL A 5 -2.57 -10.55 -6.21
N ARG A 6 -3.81 -11.03 -6.34
CA ARG A 6 -4.13 -12.44 -6.08
C ARG A 6 -3.35 -13.38 -7.01
N GLY A 7 -3.23 -13.03 -8.30
CA GLY A 7 -2.43 -13.79 -9.26
C GLY A 7 -0.95 -13.85 -8.87
N TYR A 8 -0.37 -12.71 -8.49
CA TYR A 8 1.02 -12.62 -8.02
C TYR A 8 1.27 -13.54 -6.81
N ILE A 9 0.42 -13.47 -5.77
CA ILE A 9 0.59 -14.28 -4.56
C ILE A 9 0.42 -15.78 -4.87
N VAL A 10 -0.63 -16.15 -5.62
CA VAL A 10 -0.88 -17.55 -6.01
C VAL A 10 0.25 -18.13 -6.88
N SER A 11 0.95 -17.29 -7.65
CA SER A 11 2.12 -17.70 -8.44
C SER A 11 3.42 -17.84 -7.64
N GLY A 12 3.37 -17.72 -6.30
CA GLY A 12 4.54 -17.80 -5.42
C GLY A 12 5.22 -16.45 -5.16
N GLY A 13 4.58 -15.34 -5.53
CA GLY A 13 5.03 -14.00 -5.19
C GLY A 13 4.94 -13.73 -3.70
N ASP A 14 5.94 -13.05 -3.14
CA ASP A 14 6.01 -12.72 -1.72
C ASP A 14 5.06 -11.55 -1.36
N PRO A 15 4.03 -11.78 -0.52
CA PRO A 15 3.12 -10.73 -0.04
C PRO A 15 3.82 -9.64 0.78
N GLU A 16 4.94 -9.95 1.45
CA GLU A 16 5.69 -8.97 2.25
C GLU A 16 6.29 -7.86 1.39
N LEU A 17 6.70 -8.18 0.16
CA LEU A 17 7.16 -7.16 -0.80
C LEU A 17 6.04 -6.19 -1.16
N LEU A 18 4.81 -6.68 -1.29
CA LEU A 18 3.65 -5.83 -1.56
C LEU A 18 3.31 -4.95 -0.35
N ILE A 19 3.33 -5.53 0.85
CA ILE A 19 3.09 -4.81 2.11
C ILE A 19 4.15 -3.73 2.33
N GLY A 20 5.42 -4.05 2.11
CA GLY A 20 6.54 -3.13 2.22
C GLY A 20 6.42 -1.96 1.24
N ALA A 21 6.12 -2.25 -0.03
CA ALA A 21 5.90 -1.21 -1.04
C ALA A 21 4.71 -0.32 -0.69
N ALA A 22 3.57 -0.90 -0.28
CA ALA A 22 2.40 -0.13 0.13
C ALA A 22 2.69 0.78 1.32
N ARG A 23 3.46 0.29 2.30
CA ARG A 23 3.91 1.05 3.48
C ARG A 23 4.81 2.23 3.11
N GLN A 24 5.66 2.10 2.09
CA GLN A 24 6.47 3.22 1.61
C GLN A 24 5.62 4.23 0.83
N LEU A 25 4.79 3.75 -0.09
CA LEU A 25 4.00 4.59 -0.98
C LEU A 25 2.99 5.45 -0.21
N ILE A 26 2.44 4.99 0.92
CA ILE A 26 1.50 5.80 1.71
C ILE A 26 2.14 7.08 2.23
N PHE A 27 3.42 7.08 2.62
CA PHE A 27 4.10 8.30 3.08
C PHE A 27 4.44 9.26 1.95
N VAL A 28 4.68 8.74 0.75
CA VAL A 28 5.01 9.56 -0.42
C VAL A 28 3.76 10.15 -1.08
N LYS A 29 2.65 9.41 -1.06
CA LYS A 29 1.47 9.69 -1.91
C LYS A 29 0.19 9.94 -1.11
N GLY A 30 0.14 9.55 0.17
CA GLY A 30 -0.98 9.83 1.06
C GLY A 30 -1.11 11.33 1.33
N SER A 31 -2.33 11.85 1.26
CA SER A 31 -2.59 13.29 1.38
C SER A 31 -3.68 13.64 2.39
N ASN A 32 -4.43 12.65 2.88
CA ASN A 32 -5.45 12.85 3.89
C ASN A 32 -5.42 11.72 4.94
N ALA A 33 -6.07 11.96 6.09
CA ALA A 33 -6.06 11.03 7.21
C ALA A 33 -6.68 9.64 6.88
N HIS A 34 -7.62 9.56 5.93
CA HIS A 34 -8.23 8.28 5.54
C HIS A 34 -7.23 7.39 4.81
N ASP A 35 -6.33 7.96 4.00
CA ASP A 35 -5.29 7.19 3.31
C ASP A 35 -4.42 6.43 4.33
N TYR A 36 -3.98 7.12 5.39
CA TYR A 36 -3.14 6.56 6.44
C TYR A 36 -3.90 5.55 7.30
N LYS A 37 -5.10 5.90 7.77
CA LYS A 37 -5.92 5.03 8.63
C LYS A 37 -6.27 3.72 7.93
N PHE A 38 -6.71 3.81 6.68
CA PHE A 38 -7.05 2.63 5.89
C PHE A 38 -5.82 1.76 5.62
N SER A 39 -4.72 2.37 5.15
CA SER A 39 -3.50 1.61 4.83
C SER A 39 -2.91 0.95 6.08
N ALA A 40 -2.83 1.67 7.21
CA ALA A 40 -2.34 1.10 8.46
C ALA A 40 -3.21 -0.09 8.91
N ALA A 41 -4.54 0.10 8.96
CA ALA A 41 -5.47 -0.96 9.36
C ALA A 41 -5.31 -2.20 8.48
N VAL A 42 -5.33 -2.03 7.15
CA VAL A 42 -5.20 -3.17 6.22
C VAL A 42 -3.87 -3.91 6.37
N LEU A 43 -2.77 -3.17 6.45
CA LEU A 43 -1.44 -3.79 6.51
C LEU A 43 -1.21 -4.48 7.86
N GLU A 44 -1.76 -3.95 8.97
CA GLU A 44 -1.68 -4.57 10.29
C GLU A 44 -2.61 -5.79 10.41
N ASP A 45 -3.86 -5.66 9.98
CA ASP A 45 -4.85 -6.73 10.00
C ASP A 45 -4.43 -7.92 9.15
N CYS A 46 -3.71 -7.69 8.04
CA CYS A 46 -3.20 -8.77 7.18
C CYS A 46 -2.42 -9.84 7.97
N TYR A 47 -1.65 -9.43 8.99
CA TYR A 47 -0.92 -10.34 9.87
C TYR A 47 -1.82 -11.08 10.87
N LYS A 48 -3.03 -10.60 11.12
CA LYS A 48 -4.02 -11.18 12.04
C LYS A 48 -5.09 -12.00 11.32
N VAL A 49 -5.31 -11.77 10.03
CA VAL A 49 -6.22 -12.56 9.20
C VAL A 49 -5.67 -13.99 9.07
N SER A 50 -6.58 -14.96 9.20
CA SER A 50 -6.26 -16.38 9.05
C SER A 50 -5.65 -16.69 7.67
N PRO A 51 -4.74 -17.68 7.57
CA PRO A 51 -4.04 -17.98 6.31
C PRO A 51 -4.98 -18.19 5.11
N ALA A 52 -6.12 -18.85 5.32
CA ALA A 52 -7.09 -19.13 4.25
C ALA A 52 -7.71 -17.87 3.61
N TRP A 53 -7.71 -16.74 4.32
CA TRP A 53 -8.35 -15.50 3.87
C TRP A 53 -7.36 -14.36 3.62
N ARG A 54 -6.11 -14.47 4.08
CA ARG A 54 -5.12 -13.39 4.06
C ARG A 54 -4.87 -12.85 2.66
N ASP A 55 -4.68 -13.72 1.68
CA ASP A 55 -4.35 -13.31 0.32
C ASP A 55 -5.53 -12.60 -0.36
N ALA A 56 -6.74 -13.13 -0.15
CA ALA A 56 -7.96 -12.52 -0.66
C ALA A 56 -8.20 -11.15 0.00
N TYR A 57 -8.04 -11.06 1.32
CA TYR A 57 -8.13 -9.83 2.09
C TYR A 57 -7.17 -8.77 1.55
N LEU A 58 -5.87 -9.08 1.48
CA LEU A 58 -4.84 -8.15 0.97
C LEU A 58 -5.15 -7.73 -0.47
N ALA A 59 -5.49 -8.68 -1.34
CA ALA A 59 -5.83 -8.41 -2.73
C ALA A 59 -7.05 -7.50 -2.87
N THR A 60 -8.10 -7.71 -2.08
CA THR A 60 -9.29 -6.85 -2.16
C THR A 60 -9.04 -5.46 -1.62
N SER A 61 -8.16 -5.30 -0.63
CA SER A 61 -7.88 -4.02 0.01
C SER A 61 -7.02 -3.06 -0.83
N VAL A 62 -6.36 -3.55 -1.89
CA VAL A 62 -5.48 -2.71 -2.72
C VAL A 62 -6.20 -1.60 -3.52
N PHE A 63 -7.54 -1.58 -3.53
CA PHE A 63 -8.32 -0.53 -4.21
C PHE A 63 -8.10 0.87 -3.62
N ASN A 64 -7.72 0.96 -2.34
CA ASN A 64 -7.54 2.23 -1.63
C ASN A 64 -6.10 2.43 -1.11
N LEU A 65 -5.20 1.49 -1.42
CA LEU A 65 -3.75 1.68 -1.23
C LEU A 65 -3.20 2.60 -2.31
N ARG A 66 -2.06 3.25 -2.02
CA ARG A 66 -1.40 4.15 -2.97
C ARG A 66 -0.63 3.36 -4.01
N GLY A 67 -0.85 3.70 -5.28
CA GLY A 67 -0.15 3.09 -6.41
C GLY A 67 1.09 3.88 -6.83
N THR A 68 2.04 3.24 -7.50
CA THR A 68 3.23 3.91 -8.06
C THR A 68 2.87 5.00 -9.07
N GLY A 69 1.74 4.86 -9.76
CA GLY A 69 1.20 5.85 -10.70
C GLY A 69 0.43 7.02 -10.06
N ASP A 70 0.18 7.01 -8.73
CA ASP A 70 -0.46 8.15 -8.08
C ASP A 70 0.54 9.31 -7.96
N ARG A 71 0.04 10.55 -7.95
CA ARG A 71 0.88 11.74 -7.69
C ARG A 71 1.51 11.67 -6.30
N ASP A 72 2.70 12.25 -6.16
CA ASP A 72 3.29 12.50 -4.85
C ASP A 72 2.45 13.53 -4.09
N ASN A 73 2.52 13.51 -2.76
CA ASN A 73 1.85 14.50 -1.94
C ASN A 73 2.63 15.81 -1.92
N GLY A 74 1.94 16.92 -1.68
CA GLY A 74 2.57 18.25 -1.67
C GLY A 74 3.59 18.43 -0.54
N LEU A 75 3.61 17.57 0.48
CA LEU A 75 4.64 17.62 1.52
C LEU A 75 5.99 17.13 0.97
N VAL A 76 6.00 16.05 0.19
CA VAL A 76 7.21 15.55 -0.48
C VAL A 76 7.78 16.61 -1.40
N GLU A 77 6.94 17.27 -2.21
CA GLU A 77 7.36 18.36 -3.09
C GLU A 77 8.01 19.51 -2.31
N ARG A 78 7.35 20.00 -1.25
CA ARG A 78 7.90 21.05 -0.39
C ARG A 78 9.20 20.64 0.30
N THR A 79 9.31 19.36 0.68
CA THR A 79 10.51 18.82 1.33
C THR A 79 11.68 18.82 0.34
N ARG A 80 11.49 18.30 -0.88
CA ARG A 80 12.52 18.32 -1.94
C ARG A 80 12.96 19.75 -2.28
N ALA A 81 12.01 20.68 -2.42
CA ALA A 81 12.30 22.09 -2.67
C ALA A 81 13.15 22.72 -1.56
N ALA A 82 12.88 22.38 -0.29
CA ALA A 82 13.66 22.89 0.84
C ALA A 82 15.11 22.38 0.88
N PHE A 83 15.38 21.21 0.30
CA PHE A 83 16.74 20.63 0.20
C PHE A 83 17.48 21.03 -1.09
N GLY A 84 16.93 21.91 -1.92
CA GLY A 84 17.60 22.43 -3.12
C GLY A 84 17.37 21.63 -4.41
N GLY A 85 16.46 20.66 -4.40
CA GLY A 85 16.17 19.79 -5.55
C GLY A 85 17.04 18.55 -5.61
#